data_AF-A0A6L9LQE5-F1
#
_entry.id   AF-A0A6L9LQE5-F1
#
_cell.length_a   1.000
_cell.length_b   1.000
_cell.length_c   1.000
_cell.angle_alpha   90.00
_cell.angle_beta   90.00
_cell.angle_gamma   90.00
#
_symmetry.space_group_name_H-M   'P 1'
#
loop_
_entity.id
_entity.type
_entity.pdbx_description
1 polymer ?
#
loop_
_entity_poly.entity_id
_entity_poly.type
_entity_poly.pdbx_seq_one_letter_code
_entity_poly.pdbx_strand_id
1 'polypeptide(L)'
;MATYRMVQKLFGLFKKQAPEDTRDYSAAIYFAIDKYIEGSEVEDEEFVYDAIREYVGEEKVTDQIYVFLPVALTREWLKHQPVKLSDTYLKVNGKGKGKEIKLNSIAVYRQIVTVLQERLPIMSNEDVLKILVNSAEMKVISHALDNGSKLENLLISPPASGV
;
A
#
# COMPACT_ATOMS: atom_id res chain seq x y z
N MET A 1 -18.91 -40.16 -27.91
CA MET A 1 -19.15 -39.69 -26.53
C MET A 1 -18.41 -40.68 -25.62
N ALA A 2 -17.48 -40.35 -24.74
CA ALA A 2 -17.48 -39.31 -23.73
C ALA A 2 -16.07 -38.93 -23.19
N THR A 3 -14.99 -39.23 -23.91
CA THR A 3 -13.61 -39.06 -23.39
C THR A 3 -12.94 -37.74 -23.76
N TYR A 4 -13.27 -37.14 -24.92
CA TYR A 4 -12.61 -35.89 -25.35
C TYR A 4 -13.11 -34.62 -24.65
N ARG A 5 -14.32 -34.62 -24.07
CA ARG A 5 -14.86 -33.47 -23.31
C ARG A 5 -14.36 -33.40 -21.86
N MET A 6 -13.77 -34.48 -21.34
CA MET A 6 -13.31 -34.53 -19.95
C MET A 6 -11.91 -33.92 -19.78
N VAL A 7 -11.07 -34.01 -20.81
CA VAL A 7 -9.69 -33.45 -20.77
C VAL A 7 -9.69 -31.91 -20.92
N GLN A 8 -10.62 -31.34 -21.69
CA GLN A 8 -10.75 -29.87 -21.80
C GLN A 8 -11.31 -29.21 -20.53
N LYS A 9 -12.11 -29.91 -19.72
CA LYS A 9 -12.55 -29.42 -18.40
C LYS A 9 -11.45 -29.48 -17.34
N LEU A 10 -10.50 -30.42 -17.45
CA LEU A 10 -9.37 -30.51 -16.53
C LEU A 10 -8.33 -29.39 -16.74
N PHE A 11 -8.10 -28.98 -17.99
CA PHE A 11 -7.17 -27.88 -18.31
C PHE A 11 -7.76 -26.47 -18.08
N GLY A 12 -9.08 -26.33 -17.96
CA GLY A 12 -9.73 -25.05 -17.64
C GLY A 12 -9.66 -24.64 -16.16
N LEU A 13 -9.18 -25.52 -15.27
CA LEU A 13 -9.13 -25.30 -13.82
C LEU A 13 -7.79 -24.77 -13.30
N PHE A 14 -6.74 -24.83 -14.11
CA PHE A 14 -5.49 -24.14 -13.81
C PHE A 14 -5.52 -22.76 -14.46
N LYS A 15 -6.19 -21.81 -13.80
CA LYS A 15 -5.84 -20.39 -14.00
C LYS A 15 -4.34 -20.30 -13.70
N LYS A 16 -3.54 -20.18 -14.77
CA LYS A 16 -2.12 -19.85 -14.73
C LYS A 16 -1.98 -18.73 -13.70
N GLN A 17 -1.47 -19.04 -12.50
CA GLN A 17 -1.01 -17.99 -11.60
C GLN A 17 -0.01 -17.20 -12.44
N ALA A 18 -0.23 -15.89 -12.55
CA ALA A 18 0.73 -15.03 -13.23
C ALA A 18 2.10 -15.33 -12.62
N PRO A 19 3.17 -15.46 -13.45
CA PRO A 19 4.50 -15.72 -12.92
C PRO A 19 4.78 -14.72 -11.80
N GLU A 20 5.13 -15.21 -10.62
CA GLU A 20 5.49 -14.34 -9.51
C GLU A 20 6.71 -13.53 -9.94
N ASP A 21 6.59 -12.21 -9.87
CA ASP A 21 7.72 -11.33 -10.08
C ASP A 21 8.70 -11.53 -8.93
N THR A 22 9.82 -12.18 -9.19
CA THR A 22 10.86 -12.52 -8.19
C THR A 22 11.88 -11.40 -8.01
N ARG A 23 11.69 -10.25 -8.67
CA ARG A 23 12.58 -9.10 -8.53
C ARG A 23 12.51 -8.57 -7.10
N ASP A 24 13.67 -8.20 -6.56
CA ASP A 24 13.80 -7.57 -5.25
C ASP A 24 13.72 -6.05 -5.41
N TYR A 25 12.73 -5.46 -4.76
CA TYR A 25 12.46 -4.02 -4.76
C TYR A 25 12.79 -3.37 -3.41
N SER A 26 13.39 -4.11 -2.47
CA SER A 26 13.62 -3.64 -1.10
C SER A 26 14.38 -2.31 -1.06
N ALA A 27 15.44 -2.16 -1.87
CA ALA A 27 16.22 -0.92 -1.96
C ALA A 27 15.37 0.28 -2.43
N ALA A 28 14.51 0.08 -3.42
CA ALA A 28 13.60 1.11 -3.92
C ALA A 28 12.54 1.47 -2.87
N ILE A 29 12.09 0.50 -2.07
CA ILE A 29 11.11 0.72 -0.99
C ILE A 29 11.75 1.50 0.16
N TYR A 30 12.97 1.16 0.59
CA TYR A 30 13.71 1.96 1.57
C TYR A 30 13.91 3.39 1.09
N PHE A 31 14.35 3.55 -0.15
CA PHE A 31 14.50 4.87 -0.76
C PHE A 31 13.19 5.65 -0.76
N ALA A 32 12.07 5.02 -1.12
CA ALA A 32 10.75 5.66 -1.10
C ALA A 32 10.35 6.10 0.30
N ILE A 33 10.59 5.27 1.33
CA ILE A 33 10.33 5.64 2.74
C ILE A 33 11.09 6.91 3.11
N ASP A 34 12.39 6.95 2.82
CA ASP A 34 13.22 8.11 3.13
C ASP A 34 12.72 9.37 2.38
N LYS A 35 12.27 9.23 1.12
CA LYS A 35 11.70 10.34 0.35
C LYS A 35 10.35 10.83 0.84
N TYR A 36 9.48 9.97 1.37
CA TYR A 36 8.26 10.45 2.03
C TYR A 36 8.56 11.24 3.31
N ILE A 37 9.60 10.85 4.05
CA ILE A 37 10.02 11.56 5.26
C ILE A 37 10.59 12.94 4.89
N GLU A 38 11.51 12.99 3.91
CA GLU A 38 12.10 14.24 3.40
C GLU A 38 11.07 15.15 2.72
N GLY A 39 10.19 14.59 1.90
CA GLY A 39 9.24 15.32 1.05
C GLY A 39 8.19 16.11 1.82
N SER A 40 7.97 15.81 3.11
CA SER A 40 7.06 16.56 3.98
C SER A 40 7.43 18.03 4.18
N GLU A 41 8.67 18.40 3.89
CA GLU A 41 9.20 19.76 3.99
C GLU A 41 9.23 20.49 2.63
N VAL A 42 8.81 19.83 1.56
CA VAL A 42 8.90 20.33 0.17
C VAL A 42 7.50 20.75 -0.31
N GLU A 43 7.40 21.91 -0.96
CA GLU A 43 6.11 22.42 -1.51
C GLU A 43 5.66 21.70 -2.80
N ASP A 44 6.48 20.81 -3.34
CA ASP A 44 6.23 20.08 -4.59
C ASP A 44 5.49 18.77 -4.31
N GLU A 45 4.23 18.72 -4.75
CA GLU A 45 3.34 17.57 -4.59
C GLU A 45 3.82 16.31 -5.34
N GLU A 46 4.64 16.46 -6.39
CA GLU A 46 5.13 15.34 -7.21
C GLU A 46 6.54 14.87 -6.82
N PHE A 47 7.23 15.58 -5.92
CA PHE A 47 8.62 15.31 -5.50
C PHE A 47 8.89 13.84 -5.19
N VAL A 48 8.03 13.22 -4.37
CA VAL A 48 8.20 11.83 -3.94
C VAL A 48 8.01 10.87 -5.11
N TYR A 49 7.02 11.12 -5.96
CA TYR A 49 6.75 10.27 -7.13
C TYR A 49 7.92 10.31 -8.10
N ASP A 50 8.39 11.50 -8.43
CA ASP A 50 9.49 11.71 -9.37
C ASP A 50 10.81 11.13 -8.87
N ALA A 51 11.11 11.29 -7.57
CA ALA A 51 12.30 10.68 -6.99
C ALA A 51 12.26 9.15 -7.09
N ILE A 52 11.12 8.51 -6.78
CA ILE A 52 10.98 7.05 -6.90
C ILE A 52 11.09 6.64 -8.37
N ARG A 53 10.50 7.41 -9.29
CA ARG A 53 10.57 7.15 -10.73
C ARG A 53 11.99 7.18 -11.25
N GLU A 54 12.77 8.20 -10.86
CA GLU A 54 14.17 8.35 -11.24
C GLU A 54 15.01 7.18 -10.71
N TYR A 55 14.78 6.75 -9.46
CA TYR A 55 15.51 5.63 -8.85
C TYR A 55 15.18 4.27 -9.49
N VAL A 56 13.89 4.01 -9.75
CA VAL A 56 13.41 2.69 -10.21
C VAL A 56 13.51 2.53 -11.72
N GLY A 57 13.22 3.58 -12.50
CA GLY A 57 13.20 3.55 -13.96
C GLY A 57 12.03 2.78 -14.59
N GLU A 58 11.12 2.20 -13.80
CA GLU A 58 9.94 1.45 -14.26
C GLU A 58 8.66 2.04 -13.67
N GLU A 59 7.89 2.75 -14.51
CA GLU A 59 6.65 3.46 -14.15
C GLU A 59 5.67 2.58 -13.37
N LYS A 60 5.44 1.34 -13.81
CA LYS A 60 4.51 0.43 -13.14
C LYS A 60 4.94 0.09 -11.71
N VAL A 61 6.25 -0.04 -11.46
CA VAL A 61 6.76 -0.34 -10.13
C VAL A 61 6.73 0.92 -9.27
N THR A 62 7.08 2.08 -9.84
CA THR A 62 6.93 3.39 -9.20
C THR A 62 5.49 3.61 -8.73
N ASP A 63 4.50 3.44 -9.60
CA ASP A 63 3.08 3.56 -9.27
C ASP A 63 2.69 2.65 -8.09
N GLN A 64 3.17 1.41 -8.12
CA GLN A 64 2.89 0.45 -7.05
C GLN A 64 3.53 0.85 -5.74
N ILE A 65 4.78 1.30 -5.73
CA ILE A 65 5.46 1.74 -4.50
C ILE A 65 4.78 3.00 -3.95
N TYR A 66 4.60 4.03 -4.78
CA TYR A 66 4.00 5.29 -4.40
C TYR A 66 2.58 5.12 -3.85
N VAL A 67 1.73 4.31 -4.49
CA VAL A 67 0.35 4.10 -4.03
C VAL A 67 0.30 3.17 -2.82
N PHE A 68 1.05 2.06 -2.83
CA PHE A 68 0.87 1.02 -1.82
C PHE A 68 1.67 1.23 -0.54
N LEU A 69 2.74 2.04 -0.55
CA LEU A 69 3.55 2.25 0.64
C LEU A 69 2.74 2.94 1.76
N PRO A 70 2.03 4.07 1.53
CA PRO A 70 1.18 4.67 2.55
C PRO A 70 0.01 3.74 2.96
N VAL A 71 -0.59 3.02 2.01
CA VAL A 71 -1.68 2.05 2.27
C VAL A 71 -1.22 0.92 3.19
N ALA A 72 -0.06 0.35 2.94
CA ALA A 72 0.50 -0.73 3.74
C ALA A 72 0.86 -0.25 5.14
N LEU A 73 1.42 0.96 5.26
CA LEU A 73 1.73 1.57 6.54
C LEU A 73 0.48 1.78 7.40
N THR A 74 -0.59 2.35 6.81
CA THR A 74 -1.87 2.53 7.52
C THR A 74 -2.42 1.21 8.04
N ARG A 75 -2.29 0.13 7.26
CA ARG A 75 -2.75 -1.21 7.67
C ARG A 75 -1.94 -1.79 8.80
N GLU A 76 -0.61 -1.68 8.77
CA GLU A 76 0.22 -2.13 9.89
C GLU A 76 -0.06 -1.30 11.15
N TRP A 77 -0.27 0.00 11.01
CA TRP A 77 -0.62 0.90 12.13
C TRP A 77 -1.98 0.55 12.77
N LEU A 78 -2.98 0.21 11.95
CA LEU A 78 -4.33 -0.13 12.40
C LEU A 78 -4.54 -1.62 12.72
N LYS A 79 -3.50 -2.46 12.61
CA LYS A 79 -3.60 -3.92 12.76
C LYS A 79 -4.16 -4.38 14.10
N HIS A 80 -3.96 -3.60 15.14
CA HIS A 80 -4.45 -3.86 16.50
C HIS A 80 -5.76 -3.16 16.83
N GLN A 81 -6.31 -2.38 15.89
CA GLN A 81 -7.57 -1.68 16.04
C GLN A 81 -8.74 -2.55 15.56
N PRO A 82 -9.97 -2.35 16.07
CA PRO A 82 -11.16 -3.10 15.64
C PRO A 82 -11.67 -2.65 14.25
N VAL A 83 -10.78 -2.23 13.35
CA VAL A 83 -11.11 -1.74 12.01
C VAL A 83 -10.81 -2.84 10.99
N LYS A 84 -11.83 -3.29 10.26
CA LYS A 84 -11.67 -4.29 9.20
C LYS A 84 -11.49 -3.61 7.85
N LEU A 85 -10.26 -3.56 7.38
CA LEU A 85 -9.93 -3.06 6.04
C LEU A 85 -10.12 -4.16 4.98
N SER A 86 -10.44 -3.77 3.74
CA SER A 86 -10.59 -4.72 2.63
C SER A 86 -9.24 -5.30 2.21
N ASP A 87 -9.12 -6.59 1.91
CA ASP A 87 -7.87 -7.19 1.42
C ASP A 87 -7.64 -6.99 -0.09
N THR A 88 -8.56 -6.29 -0.76
CA THR A 88 -8.54 -6.09 -2.21
C THR A 88 -8.43 -4.62 -2.57
N TYR A 89 -7.68 -4.33 -3.63
CA TYR A 89 -7.73 -3.03 -4.30
C TYR A 89 -8.53 -3.13 -5.60
N LEU A 90 -9.27 -2.07 -5.92
CA LEU A 90 -10.09 -1.97 -7.11
C LEU A 90 -9.29 -1.30 -8.23
N LYS A 91 -8.94 -2.04 -9.28
CA LYS A 91 -8.37 -1.46 -10.49
C LYS A 91 -9.49 -1.13 -11.48
N VAL A 92 -9.74 0.15 -11.71
CA VAL A 92 -10.71 0.62 -12.72
C VAL A 92 -9.97 0.92 -14.02
N ASN A 93 -10.49 0.43 -15.15
CA ASN A 93 -9.96 0.81 -16.46
C ASN A 93 -10.63 2.08 -17.00
N GLY A 94 -10.10 2.67 -18.07
CA GLY A 94 -10.67 3.88 -18.71
C GLY A 94 -12.09 3.71 -19.28
N LYS A 95 -12.69 2.52 -19.18
CA LYS A 95 -14.10 2.23 -19.54
C LYS A 95 -14.99 2.04 -18.31
N GLY A 96 -14.50 2.39 -17.12
CA GLY A 96 -15.23 2.26 -15.85
C GLY A 96 -15.41 0.83 -15.35
N LYS A 97 -14.82 -0.18 -16.01
CA LYS A 97 -14.89 -1.58 -15.52
C LYS A 97 -13.81 -1.80 -14.46
N GLY A 98 -14.26 -2.13 -13.26
CA GLY A 98 -13.41 -2.49 -12.13
C GLY A 98 -12.99 -3.96 -12.14
N LYS A 99 -11.78 -4.23 -11.66
CA LYS A 99 -11.31 -5.56 -11.30
C LYS A 99 -10.76 -5.50 -9.87
N GLU A 100 -11.34 -6.31 -8.99
CA GLU A 100 -10.80 -6.54 -7.65
C GLU A 100 -9.56 -7.43 -7.73
N ILE A 101 -8.50 -7.01 -7.05
CA ILE A 101 -7.24 -7.73 -6.98
C ILE A 101 -6.82 -7.78 -5.52
N LYS A 102 -6.48 -8.97 -5.02
CA LYS A 102 -5.98 -9.13 -3.65
C LYS A 102 -4.63 -8.44 -3.50
N LEU A 103 -4.47 -7.61 -2.48
CA LEU A 103 -3.22 -6.88 -2.23
C LEU A 103 -2.03 -7.84 -2.05
N ASN A 104 -2.23 -8.90 -1.27
CA ASN A 104 -1.21 -9.93 -1.06
C ASN A 104 -0.80 -10.69 -2.33
N SER A 105 -1.55 -10.59 -3.43
CA SER A 105 -1.16 -11.19 -4.71
C SER A 105 -0.16 -10.34 -5.50
N ILE A 106 0.11 -9.10 -5.07
CA ILE A 106 1.04 -8.17 -5.70
C ILE A 106 2.41 -8.33 -5.05
N ALA A 107 3.43 -8.67 -5.83
CA ALA A 107 4.79 -8.90 -5.31
C ALA A 107 5.36 -7.66 -4.60
N VAL A 108 5.26 -6.48 -5.22
CA VAL A 108 5.69 -5.20 -4.66
C VAL A 108 5.01 -4.92 -3.31
N TYR A 109 3.68 -5.15 -3.22
CA TYR A 109 2.95 -4.96 -1.96
C TYR A 109 3.48 -5.83 -0.83
N ARG A 110 3.75 -7.12 -1.10
CA ARG A 110 4.29 -8.02 -0.08
C ARG A 110 5.66 -7.56 0.41
N GLN A 111 6.53 -7.12 -0.49
CA GLN A 111 7.86 -6.61 -0.12
C GLN A 111 7.78 -5.30 0.65
N ILE A 112 6.84 -4.42 0.31
CA ILE A 112 6.55 -3.20 1.10
C ILE A 112 6.21 -3.56 2.54
N VAL A 113 5.31 -4.53 2.75
CA VAL A 113 4.94 -4.98 4.10
C VAL A 113 6.15 -5.53 4.86
N THR A 114 7.00 -6.32 4.21
CA THR A 114 8.23 -6.84 4.82
C THR A 114 9.18 -5.71 5.23
N VAL A 115 9.48 -4.77 4.34
CA VAL A 115 10.37 -3.63 4.64
C VAL A 115 9.78 -2.75 5.75
N LEU A 116 8.47 -2.50 5.74
CA LEU A 116 7.82 -1.73 6.80
C LEU A 116 7.92 -2.42 8.16
N GLN A 117 7.78 -3.74 8.24
CA GLN A 117 7.92 -4.49 9.50
C GLN A 117 9.32 -4.35 10.10
N GLU A 118 10.35 -4.17 9.26
CA GLU A 118 11.74 -3.93 9.70
C GLU A 118 11.99 -2.47 10.05
N ARG A 119 11.38 -1.53 9.31
CA ARG A 119 11.63 -0.07 9.45
C ARG A 119 10.76 0.58 10.52
N LEU A 120 9.53 0.10 10.74
CA LEU A 120 8.58 0.67 11.70
C LEU A 120 9.11 0.81 13.12
N PRO A 121 9.80 -0.19 13.71
CA PRO A 121 10.33 -0.09 15.07
C PRO A 121 11.36 1.02 15.28
N ILE A 122 11.98 1.53 14.20
CA ILE A 122 13.03 2.55 14.26
C ILE A 122 12.60 3.91 13.69
N MET A 123 11.37 4.02 13.17
CA MET A 123 10.81 5.30 12.73
C MET A 123 10.23 6.06 13.92
N SER A 124 10.41 7.38 13.94
CA SER A 124 9.70 8.21 14.90
C SER A 124 8.20 8.29 14.54
N ASN A 125 7.37 8.64 15.52
CA ASN A 125 5.94 8.89 15.24
C ASN A 125 5.73 10.00 14.20
N GLU A 126 6.63 10.99 14.17
CA GLU A 126 6.60 12.06 13.17
C GLU A 126 6.86 11.52 11.77
N ASP A 127 7.89 10.67 11.59
CA ASP A 127 8.20 10.04 10.31
C ASP A 127 7.05 9.18 9.80
N VAL A 128 6.42 8.42 10.70
CA VAL A 128 5.24 7.63 10.37
C VAL A 128 4.11 8.53 9.87
N LEU A 129 3.85 9.65 10.54
CA LEU A 129 2.80 10.60 10.15
C LEU A 129 3.07 11.22 8.77
N LYS A 130 4.32 11.58 8.47
CA LYS A 130 4.74 12.13 7.17
C LYS A 130 4.39 11.19 6.01
N ILE A 131 4.45 9.88 6.22
CA ILE A 131 4.03 8.88 5.24
C ILE A 131 2.50 8.69 5.25
N LEU A 132 1.88 8.58 6.43
CA LEU A 132 0.45 8.29 6.59
C LEU A 132 -0.48 9.34 5.96
N VAL A 133 -0.12 10.63 5.99
CA VAL A 133 -0.96 11.69 5.38
C VAL A 133 -1.15 11.51 3.86
N ASN A 134 -0.28 10.72 3.23
CA ASN A 134 -0.37 10.38 1.81
C ASN A 134 -1.27 9.16 1.53
N SER A 135 -1.74 8.45 2.56
CA SER A 135 -2.64 7.29 2.42
C SER A 135 -4.06 7.71 2.08
N ALA A 136 -4.65 7.04 1.08
CA ALA A 136 -6.06 7.21 0.74
C ALA A 136 -6.98 6.83 1.91
N GLU A 137 -6.65 5.79 2.68
CA GLU A 137 -7.38 5.42 3.89
C GLU A 137 -7.36 6.53 4.93
N MET A 138 -6.21 7.17 5.14
CA MET A 138 -6.09 8.27 6.10
C MET A 138 -6.85 9.52 5.64
N LYS A 139 -6.86 9.80 4.33
CA LYS A 139 -7.70 10.86 3.75
C LYS A 139 -9.19 10.58 3.96
N VAL A 140 -9.63 9.34 3.77
CA VAL A 140 -11.02 8.93 4.05
C VAL A 140 -11.35 9.02 5.54
N ILE A 141 -10.44 8.58 6.42
CA ILE A 141 -10.59 8.71 7.87
C ILE A 141 -10.69 10.19 8.25
N SER A 142 -9.82 11.06 7.74
CA SER A 142 -9.88 12.51 7.94
C SER A 142 -11.23 13.08 7.51
N HIS A 143 -11.69 12.78 6.30
CA HIS A 143 -12.97 13.28 5.81
C HIS A 143 -14.18 12.76 6.61
N ALA A 144 -14.13 11.50 7.07
CA ALA A 144 -15.16 10.96 7.94
C ALA A 144 -15.16 11.65 9.32
N LEU A 145 -13.97 11.99 9.82
CA LEU A 145 -13.78 12.71 11.06
C LEU A 145 -14.12 14.20 10.94
N ASP A 146 -13.97 14.85 9.79
CA ASP A 146 -14.33 16.27 9.60
C ASP A 146 -15.85 16.55 9.75
N ASN A 147 -16.69 15.51 9.84
CA ASN A 147 -18.08 15.60 10.31
C ASN A 147 -18.24 15.47 11.85
N GLY A 148 -17.15 15.57 12.64
CA GLY A 148 -17.18 15.46 14.11
C GLY A 148 -15.91 15.79 14.92
N SER A 149 -14.69 15.86 14.35
CA SER A 149 -13.41 16.23 14.99
C SER A 149 -12.28 16.29 13.94
N LYS A 150 -11.51 17.38 13.86
CA LYS A 150 -10.34 17.44 12.97
C LYS A 150 -9.28 16.38 13.34
N LEU A 151 -8.49 15.93 12.36
CA LEU A 151 -7.32 15.05 12.56
C LEU A 151 -6.33 15.58 13.62
N GLU A 152 -6.32 16.89 13.83
CA GLU A 152 -5.61 17.57 14.92
C GLU A 152 -5.91 16.95 16.31
N ASN A 153 -7.09 16.36 16.51
CA ASN A 153 -7.49 15.69 17.76
C ASN A 153 -7.01 14.23 17.87
N LEU A 154 -6.65 13.56 16.76
CA LEU A 154 -5.99 12.25 16.79
C LEU A 154 -4.50 12.35 17.15
N LEU A 155 -3.92 13.55 17.07
CA LEU A 155 -2.53 13.83 17.45
C LEU A 155 -2.27 13.63 18.96
N ILE A 156 -3.33 13.53 19.78
CA ILE A 156 -3.24 13.41 21.24
C ILE A 156 -3.81 12.07 21.69
N SER A 157 -3.12 10.96 21.38
CA SER A 157 -3.10 9.79 22.27
C SER A 157 -1.95 8.85 21.86
N PRO A 158 -0.93 8.67 22.73
CA PRO A 158 -0.12 7.46 22.71
C PRO A 158 -1.03 6.24 22.96
N PRO A 159 -0.61 5.00 22.67
CA PRO A 159 -1.29 3.85 23.23
C PRO A 159 -1.33 4.05 24.74
N ALA A 160 -2.53 4.14 25.32
CA ALA A 160 -2.69 3.99 26.75
C ALA A 160 -2.06 2.65 27.10
N SER A 161 -0.90 2.71 27.74
CA SER A 161 -0.33 1.60 28.48
C SER A 161 -1.36 1.25 29.55
N GLY A 162 -2.23 0.28 29.24
CA GLY A 162 -3.13 -0.29 30.23
C GLY A 162 -2.30 -1.02 31.27
N VAL A 163 -2.17 -0.39 32.44
CA VAL A 163 -2.10 -1.07 33.74
C VAL A 163 -3.51 -1.03 34.32
#